data_AF-A0A9X7V1Y9-F1
#
_entry.id   AF-A0A9X7V1Y9-F1
#
_cell.length_a   1.000
_cell.length_b   1.000
_cell.length_c   1.000
_cell.angle_alpha   90.00
_cell.angle_beta   90.00
_cell.angle_gamma   90.00
#
_symmetry.space_group_name_H-M   'P 1'
#
loop_
_entity.id
_entity.type
_entity.pdbx_description
1 polymer ?
#
loop_
_entity_poly.entity_id
_entity_poly.type
_entity_poly.pdbx_seq_one_letter_code
_entity_poly.pdbx_strand_id
1 'polypeptide(L)'
;MSQEQNKDMSQYFYRASAADFMKIPSSPLTYWASKEITKLFSYGLIGEKYEVREGLGTRDDEIFLRRFWEVSENKVRKGNGTEKWVKTDKAGQFRKWYGNAEFVMNWENDGFEIRNHRNADGSLKSRPQNTQFFFKEAISWNKVGSGITSFRWRDSTYAFNDAAPSIFGEKLPIVHAMLCSKLFSHLVGLQGGTLNVTTGIIKSLPLLILDEAEKVSLRCRSLTKQDWDSAENSLNFQEHQLLSVPIKKSSMLFSYNELRGEWQAKTDELHSLEESNNRLFIESYGLQDELTPEVPLEEITLTCNPHYRYGGNRSTEELETLLQCDTLRELVSYAIGCMMGRYSLDKPGLILASQGETLQDYLRQIPSPRFVPDDDAILPLTDQEWFADDATNRFREFIRVAWGEEHLQQNLDFVAESLCLHAIKPKKGEASLDTIRRYLSTQFFKDHLRTYKKRPIYWLFSSGKHKAFECLVYLHRYNEGTLARMRTEYVIPLTAKLSTYAAKLEKDVEASTSTAEKKRLEKELTTLHNQQAELATFDETLRHYADQRISLDLDDGVKLNYGKFGDLLAEVKAVTGGASE
;
A
#
# COMPACT_ATOMS: atom_id res chain seq x y z
N MET A 1 -34.86 -35.74 1.50
CA MET A 1 -35.92 -36.68 1.94
C MET A 1 -36.52 -36.14 3.23
N SER A 2 -37.84 -36.17 3.35
CA SER A 2 -38.62 -35.57 4.43
C SER A 2 -38.50 -36.32 5.76
N GLN A 3 -38.74 -35.59 6.85
CA GLN A 3 -38.31 -35.83 8.23
C GLN A 3 -39.07 -36.88 9.06
N GLU A 4 -39.93 -37.73 8.49
CA GLU A 4 -40.87 -38.52 9.32
C GLU A 4 -40.68 -40.05 9.34
N GLN A 5 -39.59 -40.59 8.79
CA GLN A 5 -39.31 -42.05 8.83
C GLN A 5 -37.86 -42.41 9.15
N ASN A 6 -37.32 -41.93 10.28
CA ASN A 6 -36.05 -42.47 10.82
C ASN A 6 -36.12 -42.71 12.35
N LYS A 7 -37.23 -43.30 12.80
CA LYS A 7 -37.48 -43.71 14.19
C LYS A 7 -37.13 -45.18 14.47
N ASP A 8 -36.18 -45.74 13.72
CA ASP A 8 -35.60 -47.07 14.00
C ASP A 8 -34.07 -47.04 13.80
N MET A 9 -33.40 -46.26 14.63
CA MET A 9 -31.93 -46.12 14.68
C MET A 9 -31.24 -47.35 15.31
N SER A 10 -31.96 -48.47 15.49
CA SER A 10 -31.46 -49.69 16.15
C SER A 10 -30.69 -50.64 15.21
N GLN A 11 -30.70 -50.41 13.89
CA GLN A 11 -30.05 -51.25 12.85
C GLN A 11 -28.71 -50.74 12.28
N TYR A 12 -28.21 -49.58 12.70
CA TYR A 12 -27.10 -48.89 12.01
C TYR A 12 -25.85 -48.64 12.87
N PHE A 13 -25.41 -49.65 13.61
CA PHE A 13 -24.22 -49.54 14.48
C PHE A 13 -23.16 -50.58 14.12
N TYR A 14 -22.01 -50.10 13.65
CA TYR A 14 -20.79 -50.90 13.55
C TYR A 14 -19.85 -50.62 14.71
N ARG A 15 -19.05 -51.64 15.04
CA ARG A 15 -18.01 -51.63 16.08
C ARG A 15 -16.64 -51.84 15.42
N ALA A 16 -15.74 -50.88 15.59
CA ALA A 16 -14.30 -51.02 15.34
C ALA A 16 -13.53 -50.63 16.61
N SER A 17 -12.32 -51.18 16.80
CA SER A 17 -11.40 -50.76 17.86
C SER A 17 -10.87 -49.36 17.52
N ALA A 18 -11.56 -48.34 18.03
CA ALA A 18 -10.93 -47.05 18.25
C ALA A 18 -9.89 -47.06 19.37
N ALA A 19 -9.65 -48.20 20.04
CA ALA A 19 -8.58 -48.39 21.01
C ALA A 19 -7.19 -48.53 20.36
N ASP A 20 -7.16 -48.89 19.08
CA ASP A 20 -5.98 -48.69 18.24
C ASP A 20 -5.82 -47.22 17.86
N PHE A 21 -6.95 -46.55 17.61
CA PHE A 21 -7.01 -45.11 17.35
C PHE A 21 -6.77 -44.23 18.62
N MET A 22 -6.60 -44.80 19.83
CA MET A 22 -6.67 -44.10 21.13
C MET A 22 -5.52 -44.39 22.14
N LYS A 23 -4.37 -44.91 21.71
CA LYS A 23 -3.10 -44.82 22.49
C LYS A 23 -2.43 -43.44 22.40
N ILE A 24 -3.25 -42.40 22.29
CA ILE A 24 -2.99 -41.31 21.37
C ILE A 24 -3.25 -39.98 22.10
N PRO A 25 -2.20 -39.25 22.53
CA PRO A 25 -2.21 -37.80 22.47
C PRO A 25 -1.90 -37.36 21.03
N SER A 26 -2.62 -36.35 20.54
CA SER A 26 -2.47 -35.69 19.23
C SER A 26 -2.85 -36.45 17.96
N SER A 27 -3.05 -37.77 17.96
CA SER A 27 -3.31 -38.53 16.73
C SER A 27 -4.67 -38.18 16.09
N PRO A 28 -4.68 -37.38 15.00
CA PRO A 28 -5.89 -37.01 14.30
C PRO A 28 -6.29 -38.16 13.39
N LEU A 29 -7.57 -38.55 13.41
CA LEU A 29 -8.09 -39.56 12.50
C LEU A 29 -8.56 -38.91 11.21
N THR A 30 -7.65 -38.69 10.27
CA THR A 30 -7.98 -38.24 8.92
C THR A 30 -8.42 -39.44 8.08
N TYR A 31 -9.60 -39.99 8.40
CA TYR A 31 -10.11 -41.23 7.78
C TYR A 31 -10.45 -41.09 6.28
N TRP A 32 -10.49 -39.86 5.77
CA TRP A 32 -10.73 -39.54 4.35
C TRP A 32 -9.44 -39.25 3.56
N ALA A 33 -8.27 -39.28 4.21
CA ALA A 33 -7.00 -39.12 3.50
C ALA A 33 -6.68 -40.37 2.67
N SER A 34 -6.15 -40.17 1.46
CA SER A 34 -5.76 -41.27 0.59
C SER A 34 -4.49 -41.99 1.10
N LYS A 35 -4.20 -43.15 0.51
CA LYS A 35 -2.96 -43.89 0.79
C LYS A 35 -1.73 -43.11 0.36
N GLU A 36 -1.80 -42.40 -0.77
CA GLU A 36 -0.66 -41.60 -1.24
C GLU A 36 -0.41 -40.40 -0.33
N ILE A 37 -1.46 -39.71 0.13
CA ILE A 37 -1.33 -38.62 1.12
C ILE A 37 -0.74 -39.12 2.45
N THR A 38 -1.22 -40.24 2.98
CA THR A 38 -0.71 -40.79 4.25
C THR A 38 0.76 -41.24 4.13
N LYS A 39 1.17 -41.78 2.97
CA LYS A 39 2.55 -42.14 2.67
C LYS A 39 3.51 -40.94 2.74
N LEU A 40 3.05 -39.72 2.48
CA LEU A 40 3.89 -38.52 2.54
C LEU A 40 4.52 -38.29 3.92
N PHE A 41 3.85 -38.70 5.00
CA PHE A 41 4.34 -38.56 6.36
C PHE A 41 5.52 -39.50 6.69
N SER A 42 5.88 -40.42 5.77
CA SER A 42 7.07 -41.26 5.90
C SER A 42 8.38 -40.57 5.46
N TYR A 43 8.31 -39.42 4.78
CA TYR A 43 9.49 -38.69 4.29
C TYR A 43 10.15 -37.78 5.35
N GLY A 44 9.68 -37.85 6.61
CA GLY A 44 10.11 -36.99 7.71
C GLY A 44 9.29 -35.69 7.78
N LEU A 45 9.41 -34.99 8.90
CA LEU A 45 8.60 -33.79 9.19
C LEU A 45 9.43 -32.51 9.09
N ILE A 46 8.78 -31.39 8.75
CA ILE A 46 9.45 -30.08 8.68
C ILE A 46 10.13 -29.74 10.02
N GLY A 47 9.44 -29.99 11.14
CA GLY A 47 9.94 -29.67 12.48
C GLY A 47 11.16 -30.48 12.93
N GLU A 48 11.53 -31.55 12.21
CA GLU A 48 12.72 -32.36 12.50
C GLU A 48 14.00 -31.74 11.94
N LYS A 49 13.90 -30.93 10.86
CA LYS A 49 15.06 -30.33 10.19
C LYS A 49 15.07 -28.80 10.19
N TYR A 50 13.92 -28.16 10.39
CA TYR A 50 13.77 -26.72 10.29
C TYR A 50 13.27 -26.09 11.59
N GLU A 51 13.78 -24.89 11.85
CA GLU A 51 13.36 -24.07 12.98
C GLU A 51 12.11 -23.29 12.58
N VAL A 52 10.95 -23.72 13.08
CA VAL A 52 9.67 -23.04 12.84
C VAL A 52 9.29 -22.25 14.09
N ARG A 53 9.28 -20.91 13.99
CA ARG A 53 9.19 -20.00 15.14
C ARG A 53 8.16 -18.91 14.95
N GLU A 54 7.50 -18.53 16.04
CA GLU A 54 6.67 -17.32 16.09
C GLU A 54 7.56 -16.10 16.36
N GLY A 55 7.18 -14.96 15.77
CA GLY A 55 7.90 -13.71 15.98
C GLY A 55 7.63 -13.05 17.32
N LEU A 56 8.16 -11.85 17.45
CA LEU A 56 8.01 -11.02 18.63
C LEU A 56 6.58 -10.51 18.73
N GLY A 57 5.95 -10.68 19.90
CA GLY A 57 4.65 -10.07 20.19
C GLY A 57 4.84 -8.68 20.79
N THR A 58 4.52 -7.63 20.04
CA THR A 58 4.61 -6.23 20.49
C THR A 58 3.62 -5.97 21.63
N ARG A 59 2.39 -6.49 21.49
CA ARG A 59 1.23 -6.27 22.38
C ARG A 59 0.85 -4.79 22.54
N ASP A 60 1.43 -3.92 21.72
CA ASP A 60 1.14 -2.49 21.59
C ASP A 60 1.70 -1.95 20.26
N ASP A 61 1.01 -2.23 19.16
CA ASP A 61 1.50 -1.88 17.81
C ASP A 61 1.57 -0.36 17.59
N GLU A 62 0.70 0.42 18.24
CA GLU A 62 0.67 1.88 18.09
C GLU A 62 1.91 2.55 18.71
N ILE A 63 2.63 1.87 19.61
CA ILE A 63 3.91 2.36 20.16
C ILE A 63 5.09 1.82 19.34
N PHE A 64 5.11 0.52 19.07
CA PHE A 64 6.32 -0.13 18.56
C PHE A 64 6.40 -0.27 17.06
N LEU A 65 5.28 -0.15 16.33
CA LEU A 65 5.25 -0.32 14.88
C LEU A 65 4.84 0.97 14.16
N ARG A 66 5.50 1.22 13.04
CA ARG A 66 5.15 2.28 12.10
C ARG A 66 5.11 1.72 10.70
N ARG A 67 4.32 2.32 9.81
CA ARG A 67 4.60 2.18 8.38
C ARG A 67 5.90 2.90 8.08
N PHE A 68 6.72 2.36 7.18
CA PHE A 68 8.06 2.90 6.96
C PHE A 68 8.07 4.36 6.49
N TRP A 69 6.99 4.81 5.84
CA TRP A 69 6.84 6.19 5.39
C TRP A 69 6.43 7.17 6.50
N GLU A 70 6.10 6.70 7.70
CA GLU A 70 5.75 7.60 8.81
C GLU A 70 6.98 8.18 9.50
N VAL A 71 8.13 7.50 9.40
CA VAL A 71 9.37 7.83 10.10
C VAL A 71 10.38 8.47 9.15
N SER A 72 11.45 9.05 9.71
CA SER A 72 12.56 9.53 8.87
C SER A 72 13.34 8.38 8.26
N GLU A 73 13.61 8.45 6.96
CA GLU A 73 14.36 7.43 6.21
C GLU A 73 15.75 7.16 6.82
N ASN A 74 16.43 8.22 7.28
CA ASN A 74 17.74 8.13 7.92
C ASN A 74 17.72 7.46 9.31
N LYS A 75 16.55 7.24 9.91
CA LYS A 75 16.37 6.47 11.16
C LYS A 75 15.92 5.02 10.90
N VAL A 76 15.73 4.63 9.63
CA VAL A 76 15.44 3.24 9.24
C VAL A 76 16.75 2.50 9.02
N ARG A 77 16.92 1.37 9.70
CA ARG A 77 18.15 0.58 9.67
C ARG A 77 18.47 0.09 8.27
N LYS A 78 19.71 0.36 7.85
CA LYS A 78 20.29 -0.14 6.60
C LYS A 78 21.41 -1.13 6.91
N GLY A 79 21.30 -2.35 6.39
CA GLY A 79 22.29 -3.40 6.64
C GLY A 79 22.50 -3.65 8.14
N ASN A 80 23.76 -3.55 8.58
CA ASN A 80 24.17 -3.80 9.97
C ASN A 80 24.17 -2.53 10.86
N GLY A 81 23.47 -1.48 10.45
CA GLY A 81 23.37 -0.23 11.23
C GLY A 81 22.66 -0.41 12.59
N THR A 82 22.72 0.63 13.42
CA THR A 82 22.14 0.65 14.77
C THR A 82 20.93 1.57 14.87
N GLU A 83 20.38 1.98 13.74
CA GLU A 83 19.24 2.89 13.70
C GLU A 83 18.01 2.26 14.39
N LYS A 84 17.16 3.15 14.91
CA LYS A 84 15.99 2.85 15.74
C LYS A 84 14.98 1.95 15.05
N TRP A 85 14.63 2.26 13.80
CA TRP A 85 13.53 1.59 13.11
C TRP A 85 14.06 0.43 12.25
N VAL A 86 13.69 -0.81 12.58
CA VAL A 86 14.09 -2.00 11.82
C VAL A 86 12.94 -2.53 10.98
N LYS A 87 13.20 -2.89 9.72
CA LYS A 87 12.19 -3.52 8.87
C LYS A 87 11.62 -4.73 9.58
N THR A 88 10.29 -4.84 9.62
CA THR A 88 9.62 -5.88 10.40
C THR A 88 8.49 -6.49 9.59
N ASP A 89 8.55 -7.79 9.39
CA ASP A 89 7.44 -8.52 8.79
C ASP A 89 6.31 -8.66 9.81
N LYS A 90 5.15 -8.10 9.46
CA LYS A 90 3.92 -8.16 10.24
C LYS A 90 2.81 -8.88 9.48
N ALA A 91 3.20 -9.82 8.63
CA ALA A 91 2.34 -10.49 7.69
C ALA A 91 1.69 -9.46 6.75
N GLY A 92 0.66 -9.85 6.02
CA GLY A 92 -0.09 -8.91 5.20
C GLY A 92 -1.22 -9.57 4.47
N GLN A 93 -1.58 -9.01 3.32
CA GLN A 93 -2.61 -9.60 2.47
C GLN A 93 -2.09 -10.89 1.82
N PHE A 94 -3.01 -11.68 1.26
CA PHE A 94 -2.65 -12.88 0.50
C PHE A 94 -1.70 -12.52 -0.64
N ARG A 95 -0.45 -12.99 -0.56
CA ARG A 95 0.60 -12.77 -1.56
C ARG A 95 1.64 -13.88 -1.42
N LYS A 96 1.97 -14.54 -2.53
CA LYS A 96 2.98 -15.60 -2.61
C LYS A 96 4.35 -15.04 -2.97
N TRP A 97 5.37 -15.83 -2.67
CA TRP A 97 6.77 -15.63 -3.05
C TRP A 97 7.51 -14.45 -2.38
N TYR A 98 7.01 -13.22 -2.46
CA TYR A 98 7.67 -12.04 -1.86
C TYR A 98 6.69 -10.86 -1.71
N GLY A 99 6.86 -10.03 -0.66
CA GLY A 99 6.16 -8.74 -0.51
C GLY A 99 5.60 -8.51 0.90
N ASN A 100 4.65 -7.58 1.03
CA ASN A 100 4.03 -7.14 2.29
C ASN A 100 4.98 -6.44 3.28
N ALA A 101 6.14 -5.98 2.80
CA ALA A 101 7.14 -5.28 3.59
C ALA A 101 6.76 -3.80 3.79
N GLU A 102 5.82 -3.54 4.69
CA GLU A 102 5.28 -2.19 4.91
C GLU A 102 5.58 -1.62 6.32
N PHE A 103 6.07 -2.43 7.25
CA PHE A 103 6.27 -2.03 8.65
C PHE A 103 7.75 -1.94 9.04
N VAL A 104 8.01 -1.02 9.97
CA VAL A 104 9.23 -0.94 10.76
C VAL A 104 8.88 -1.01 12.24
N MET A 105 9.80 -1.56 13.05
CA MET A 105 9.65 -1.70 14.49
C MET A 105 10.73 -0.91 15.21
N ASN A 106 10.37 -0.27 16.33
CA ASN A 106 11.36 0.34 17.22
C ASN A 106 12.20 -0.77 17.88
N TRP A 107 13.48 -0.81 17.51
CA TRP A 107 14.50 -1.70 18.04
C TRP A 107 15.76 -0.93 18.47
N GLU A 108 15.57 0.32 18.90
CA GLU A 108 16.66 1.15 19.44
C GLU A 108 17.26 0.49 20.70
N ASN A 109 18.59 0.60 20.84
CA ASN A 109 19.33 0.05 21.98
C ASN A 109 19.02 -1.44 22.25
N ASP A 110 19.03 -2.25 21.18
CA ASP A 110 18.62 -3.67 21.17
C ASP A 110 17.19 -3.92 21.71
N GLY A 111 16.27 -3.00 21.38
CA GLY A 111 14.89 -3.09 21.80
C GLY A 111 14.70 -2.85 23.30
N PHE A 112 15.49 -1.95 23.90
CA PHE A 112 15.41 -1.65 25.33
C PHE A 112 13.97 -1.34 25.77
N GLU A 113 13.26 -0.47 25.04
CA GLU A 113 11.89 -0.08 25.37
C GLU A 113 10.93 -1.27 25.31
N ILE A 114 10.95 -2.03 24.21
CA ILE A 114 10.03 -3.16 24.04
C ILE A 114 10.36 -4.31 25.01
N ARG A 115 11.62 -4.50 25.40
CA ARG A 115 12.01 -5.48 26.44
C ARG A 115 11.62 -5.06 27.85
N ASN A 116 11.31 -3.79 28.07
CA ASN A 116 10.89 -3.23 29.36
C ASN A 116 9.44 -2.71 29.36
N HIS A 117 8.66 -2.98 28.30
CA HIS A 117 7.28 -2.56 28.20
C HIS A 117 6.39 -3.37 29.15
N ARG A 118 6.04 -2.78 30.29
CA ARG A 118 5.35 -3.44 31.41
C ARG A 118 3.92 -2.93 31.59
N ASN A 119 3.06 -3.79 32.13
CA ASN A 119 1.75 -3.41 32.65
C ASN A 119 1.90 -2.64 33.97
N ALA A 120 0.80 -2.05 34.46
CA ALA A 120 0.76 -1.32 35.72
C ALA A 120 1.16 -2.19 36.94
N ASP A 121 0.94 -3.50 36.88
CA ASP A 121 1.35 -4.47 37.91
C ASP A 121 2.84 -4.88 37.84
N GLY A 122 3.61 -4.29 36.91
CA GLY A 122 5.03 -4.58 36.69
C GLY A 122 5.31 -5.82 35.83
N SER A 123 4.30 -6.61 35.46
CA SER A 123 4.46 -7.74 34.54
C SER A 123 4.84 -7.27 33.14
N LEU A 124 5.69 -8.02 32.43
CA LEU A 124 6.05 -7.67 31.05
C LEU A 124 4.80 -7.78 30.17
N LYS A 125 4.43 -6.72 29.47
CA LYS A 125 3.28 -6.68 28.56
C LYS A 125 3.67 -7.24 27.19
N SER A 126 4.81 -6.81 26.66
CA SER A 126 5.36 -7.33 25.41
C SER A 126 5.87 -8.78 25.55
N ARG A 127 6.20 -9.40 24.41
CA ARG A 127 6.75 -10.77 24.33
C ARG A 127 7.96 -10.80 23.38
N PRO A 128 9.14 -10.32 23.82
CA PRO A 128 10.37 -10.24 23.02
C PRO A 128 11.07 -11.60 22.86
N GLN A 129 10.35 -12.57 22.28
CA GLN A 129 10.81 -13.94 22.06
C GLN A 129 11.47 -14.11 20.69
N ASN A 130 12.29 -15.16 20.55
CA ASN A 130 12.91 -15.58 19.28
C ASN A 130 13.72 -14.48 18.56
N THR A 131 14.25 -13.49 19.29
CA THR A 131 15.02 -12.36 18.76
C THR A 131 16.36 -12.78 18.14
N GLN A 132 16.91 -13.94 18.51
CA GLN A 132 18.09 -14.55 17.88
C GLN A 132 17.88 -14.97 16.41
N PHE A 133 16.63 -14.92 15.94
CA PHE A 133 16.25 -15.15 14.54
C PHE A 133 16.00 -13.85 13.76
N PHE A 134 16.09 -12.69 14.41
CA PHE A 134 16.06 -11.42 13.68
C PHE A 134 17.25 -11.36 12.73
N PHE A 135 17.04 -10.70 11.59
CA PHE A 135 18.07 -10.50 10.57
C PHE A 135 18.63 -11.81 9.98
N LYS A 136 17.83 -12.88 10.01
CA LYS A 136 18.08 -14.14 9.29
C LYS A 136 17.07 -14.31 8.18
N GLU A 137 17.53 -14.87 7.07
CA GLU A 137 16.67 -15.28 5.96
C GLU A 137 15.67 -16.32 6.44
N ALA A 138 14.44 -16.22 5.94
CA ALA A 138 13.34 -17.09 6.34
C ALA A 138 12.24 -17.13 5.29
N ILE A 139 11.33 -18.08 5.47
CA ILE A 139 10.03 -18.09 4.78
C ILE A 139 8.95 -17.79 5.81
N SER A 140 8.20 -16.72 5.60
CA SER A 140 7.12 -16.29 6.50
C SER A 140 5.74 -16.57 5.92
N TRP A 141 4.73 -16.64 6.79
CA TRP A 141 3.33 -16.76 6.40
C TRP A 141 2.43 -15.99 7.38
N ASN A 142 1.17 -15.81 7.00
CA ASN A 142 0.17 -15.20 7.89
C ASN A 142 -0.34 -16.25 8.88
N LYS A 143 -0.19 -16.02 10.19
CA LYS A 143 -0.71 -16.94 11.22
C LYS A 143 -2.23 -17.11 11.14
N VAL A 144 -2.95 -16.00 10.96
CA VAL A 144 -4.42 -15.95 10.89
C VAL A 144 -4.85 -15.39 9.55
N GLY A 145 -5.81 -16.03 8.90
CA GLY A 145 -6.36 -15.59 7.62
C GLY A 145 -7.61 -16.37 7.22
N SER A 146 -8.43 -15.81 6.33
CA SER A 146 -9.71 -16.40 5.91
C SER A 146 -9.64 -17.01 4.49
N GLY A 147 -8.51 -17.61 4.10
CA GLY A 147 -8.29 -18.10 2.74
C GLY A 147 -7.06 -19.00 2.61
N ILE A 148 -6.58 -19.15 1.37
CA ILE A 148 -5.41 -19.99 1.05
C ILE A 148 -4.18 -19.46 1.79
N THR A 149 -3.43 -20.36 2.42
CA THR A 149 -2.18 -19.99 3.10
C THR A 149 -1.15 -19.58 2.07
N SER A 150 -0.47 -18.45 2.30
CA SER A 150 0.59 -17.96 1.41
C SER A 150 1.90 -17.79 2.15
N PHE A 151 2.99 -18.15 1.46
CA PHE A 151 4.34 -18.14 1.98
C PHE A 151 5.21 -17.16 1.19
N ARG A 152 6.02 -16.38 1.90
CA ARG A 152 6.85 -15.33 1.32
C ARG A 152 8.27 -15.43 1.83
N TRP A 153 9.21 -15.11 0.96
CA TRP A 153 10.60 -14.94 1.33
C TRP A 153 10.77 -13.66 2.15
N ARG A 154 11.53 -13.76 3.24
CA ARG A 154 11.99 -12.63 4.05
C ARG A 154 13.51 -12.67 4.11
N ASP A 155 14.16 -11.59 3.69
CA ASP A 155 15.61 -11.50 3.69
C ASP A 155 16.18 -11.19 5.09
N SER A 156 17.50 -11.23 5.20
CA SER A 156 18.26 -11.00 6.43
C SER A 156 18.25 -9.56 6.94
N THR A 157 17.49 -8.64 6.34
CA THR A 157 17.36 -7.25 6.82
C THR A 157 16.15 -7.03 7.72
N TYR A 158 15.33 -8.07 7.93
CA TYR A 158 14.07 -7.96 8.67
C TYR A 158 14.13 -8.61 10.06
N ALA A 159 13.49 -7.94 11.03
CA ALA A 159 12.87 -8.59 12.18
C ALA A 159 11.48 -9.15 11.80
N PHE A 160 10.81 -9.82 12.73
CA PHE A 160 9.50 -10.41 12.46
C PHE A 160 8.61 -10.42 13.70
N ASN A 161 7.33 -10.11 13.47
CA ASN A 161 6.28 -10.03 14.49
C ASN A 161 5.54 -11.39 14.63
N ASP A 162 4.82 -11.58 15.74
CA ASP A 162 4.03 -12.80 16.01
C ASP A 162 2.92 -13.07 14.98
N ALA A 163 2.49 -12.06 14.22
CA ALA A 163 1.59 -12.23 13.08
C ALA A 163 2.25 -12.91 11.86
N ALA A 164 3.59 -12.86 11.75
CA ALA A 164 4.38 -13.49 10.69
C ALA A 164 5.35 -14.57 11.20
N PRO A 165 4.83 -15.71 11.67
CA PRO A 165 5.67 -16.88 11.93
C PRO A 165 6.56 -17.22 10.74
N SER A 166 7.71 -17.82 11.02
CA SER A 166 8.78 -18.01 10.04
C SER A 166 9.44 -19.39 10.17
N ILE A 167 9.88 -19.93 9.02
CA ILE A 167 10.73 -21.12 8.92
C ILE A 167 12.17 -20.68 8.62
N PHE A 168 13.11 -21.21 9.39
CA PHE A 168 14.55 -20.98 9.23
C PHE A 168 15.28 -22.31 9.03
N GLY A 169 16.34 -22.30 8.24
CA GLY A 169 17.17 -23.47 7.96
C GLY A 169 18.02 -23.31 6.70
N GLU A 170 18.58 -24.41 6.24
CA GLU A 170 19.34 -24.47 4.98
C GLU A 170 18.41 -24.74 3.78
N LYS A 171 18.89 -24.50 2.55
CA LYS A 171 18.15 -24.80 1.31
C LYS A 171 16.71 -24.23 1.27
N LEU A 172 16.48 -23.07 1.89
CA LEU A 172 15.18 -22.42 1.96
C LEU A 172 14.47 -22.25 0.59
N PRO A 173 15.14 -21.97 -0.55
CA PRO A 173 14.45 -21.87 -1.84
C PRO A 173 13.66 -23.14 -2.21
N ILE A 174 14.19 -24.33 -1.92
CA ILE A 174 13.47 -25.59 -2.20
C ILE A 174 12.26 -25.74 -1.30
N VAL A 175 12.42 -25.45 0.00
CA VAL A 175 11.30 -25.46 0.96
C VAL A 175 10.25 -24.44 0.56
N HIS A 176 10.65 -23.27 0.08
CA HIS A 176 9.74 -22.23 -0.36
C HIS A 176 8.89 -22.67 -1.55
N ALA A 177 9.49 -23.35 -2.53
CA ALA A 177 8.74 -23.96 -3.64
C ALA A 177 7.72 -25.00 -3.15
N MET A 178 8.11 -25.87 -2.21
CA MET A 178 7.22 -26.84 -1.59
C MET A 178 6.03 -26.15 -0.91
N LEU A 179 6.29 -25.17 -0.05
CA LEU A 179 5.26 -24.45 0.71
C LEU A 179 4.27 -23.70 -0.19
N CYS A 180 4.72 -23.21 -1.35
CA CYS A 180 3.89 -22.54 -2.33
C CYS A 180 3.19 -23.49 -3.32
N SER A 181 3.27 -24.81 -3.14
CA SER A 181 2.58 -25.80 -3.97
C SER A 181 1.13 -26.04 -3.52
N LYS A 182 0.28 -26.46 -4.47
CA LYS A 182 -1.08 -26.95 -4.20
C LYS A 182 -1.10 -28.15 -3.26
N LEU A 183 -0.11 -29.04 -3.38
CA LEU A 183 0.04 -30.17 -2.48
C LEU A 183 0.19 -29.71 -1.03
N PHE A 184 1.07 -28.73 -0.78
CA PHE A 184 1.24 -28.24 0.58
C PHE A 184 0.00 -27.52 1.12
N SER A 185 -0.68 -26.75 0.26
CA SER A 185 -1.95 -26.11 0.62
C SER A 185 -3.03 -27.15 1.01
N HIS A 186 -3.10 -28.26 0.28
CA HIS A 186 -3.98 -29.39 0.59
C HIS A 186 -3.62 -30.01 1.95
N LEU A 187 -2.33 -30.24 2.22
CA LEU A 187 -1.85 -30.80 3.48
C LEU A 187 -2.17 -29.91 4.70
N VAL A 188 -2.03 -28.58 4.56
CA VAL A 188 -2.44 -27.63 5.61
C VAL A 188 -3.95 -27.73 5.87
N GLY A 189 -4.76 -27.87 4.82
CA GLY A 189 -6.22 -28.05 4.93
C GLY A 189 -6.61 -29.32 5.70
N LEU A 190 -5.89 -30.44 5.48
CA LEU A 190 -6.14 -31.71 6.18
C LEU A 190 -5.91 -31.63 7.70
N GLN A 191 -5.02 -30.75 8.16
CA GLN A 191 -4.74 -30.54 9.59
C GLN A 191 -5.72 -29.54 10.25
N GLY A 192 -6.77 -29.10 9.54
CA GLY A 192 -7.73 -28.11 10.05
C GLY A 192 -7.17 -26.68 10.11
N GLY A 193 -6.06 -26.42 9.42
CA GLY A 193 -5.34 -25.14 9.42
C GLY A 193 -5.95 -24.04 8.56
N THR A 194 -7.22 -24.11 8.18
CA THR A 194 -7.83 -23.18 7.20
C THR A 194 -7.99 -21.74 7.71
N LEU A 195 -8.02 -21.54 9.04
CA LEU A 195 -8.16 -20.21 9.65
C LEU A 195 -6.93 -19.75 10.44
N ASN A 196 -6.22 -20.70 11.06
CA ASN A 196 -5.09 -20.40 11.93
C ASN A 196 -3.96 -21.41 11.69
N VAL A 197 -2.99 -21.01 10.88
CA VAL A 197 -1.82 -21.82 10.53
C VAL A 197 -0.74 -21.56 11.56
N THR A 198 -0.80 -22.32 12.66
CA THR A 198 0.19 -22.21 13.74
C THR A 198 1.52 -22.83 13.34
N THR A 199 2.59 -22.48 14.06
CA THR A 199 3.90 -23.15 13.90
C THR A 199 3.81 -24.65 14.16
N GLY A 200 2.89 -25.10 15.02
CA GLY A 200 2.70 -26.52 15.31
C GLY A 200 2.22 -27.30 14.09
N ILE A 201 1.23 -26.75 13.36
CA ILE A 201 0.72 -27.35 12.12
C ILE A 201 1.86 -27.49 11.11
N ILE A 202 2.60 -26.41 10.85
CA ILE A 202 3.71 -26.43 9.89
C ILE A 202 4.79 -27.44 10.30
N LYS A 203 5.14 -27.52 11.59
CA LYS A 203 6.14 -28.50 12.08
C LYS A 203 5.72 -29.95 11.83
N SER A 204 4.43 -30.25 11.92
CA SER A 204 3.90 -31.61 11.77
C SER A 204 3.65 -32.05 10.33
N LEU A 205 3.83 -31.16 9.35
CA LEU A 205 3.65 -31.50 7.94
C LEU A 205 4.91 -32.16 7.35
N PRO A 206 4.75 -33.01 6.32
CA PRO A 206 5.86 -33.73 5.72
C PRO A 206 6.84 -32.80 5.01
N LEU A 207 8.11 -33.17 5.04
CA LEU A 207 9.18 -32.46 4.37
C LEU A 207 9.47 -33.09 3.00
N LEU A 208 8.92 -32.47 1.95
CA LEU A 208 8.98 -32.94 0.57
C LEU A 208 10.01 -32.13 -0.22
N ILE A 209 11.21 -32.67 -0.39
CA ILE A 209 12.34 -31.96 -1.04
C ILE A 209 12.51 -32.45 -2.47
N LEU A 210 12.49 -31.52 -3.42
CA LEU A 210 12.79 -31.73 -4.84
C LEU A 210 13.78 -30.65 -5.27
N ASP A 211 15.04 -31.01 -5.58
CA ASP A 211 16.10 -30.03 -5.85
C ASP A 211 15.78 -29.19 -7.12
N GLU A 212 15.05 -29.76 -8.09
CA GLU A 212 14.61 -29.07 -9.32
C GLU A 212 13.68 -27.88 -9.03
N ALA A 213 12.98 -27.89 -7.89
CA ALA A 213 12.03 -26.84 -7.50
C ALA A 213 12.73 -25.52 -7.10
N GLU A 214 14.03 -25.56 -6.79
CA GLU A 214 14.81 -24.37 -6.42
C GLU A 214 14.73 -23.28 -7.49
N LYS A 215 14.92 -23.64 -8.76
CA LYS A 215 14.90 -22.69 -9.89
C LYS A 215 13.55 -21.98 -10.00
N VAL A 216 12.46 -22.70 -9.74
CA VAL A 216 11.10 -22.16 -9.79
C VAL A 216 10.91 -21.14 -8.66
N SER A 217 11.28 -21.47 -7.42
CA SER A 217 11.22 -20.53 -6.28
C SER A 217 12.02 -19.26 -6.55
N LEU A 218 13.26 -19.39 -7.02
CA LEU A 218 14.13 -18.24 -7.28
C LEU A 218 13.53 -17.32 -8.35
N ARG A 219 12.97 -17.88 -9.43
CA ARG A 219 12.36 -17.08 -10.50
C ARG A 219 11.04 -16.43 -10.04
N CYS A 220 10.15 -17.17 -9.39
CA CYS A 220 8.90 -16.61 -8.84
C CYS A 220 9.18 -15.47 -7.85
N ARG A 221 10.19 -15.64 -6.97
CA ARG A 221 10.63 -14.60 -6.04
C ARG A 221 11.14 -13.36 -6.78
N SER A 222 11.91 -13.53 -7.85
CA SER A 222 12.39 -12.40 -8.65
C SER A 222 11.23 -11.60 -9.27
N LEU A 223 10.26 -12.28 -9.90
CA LEU A 223 9.13 -11.63 -10.56
C LEU A 223 8.24 -10.87 -9.56
N THR A 224 7.88 -11.52 -8.46
CA THR A 224 7.02 -10.94 -7.42
C THR A 224 7.71 -9.84 -6.61
N LYS A 225 9.04 -9.88 -6.48
CA LYS A 225 9.83 -8.78 -5.91
C LYS A 225 9.84 -7.56 -6.81
N GLN A 226 10.07 -7.73 -8.10
CA GLN A 226 10.05 -6.62 -9.07
C GLN A 226 8.67 -5.95 -9.14
N ASP A 227 7.59 -6.72 -9.08
CA ASP A 227 6.22 -6.19 -9.01
C ASP A 227 5.89 -5.54 -7.65
N TRP A 228 6.40 -6.07 -6.53
CA TRP A 228 6.21 -5.41 -5.23
C TRP A 228 6.95 -4.07 -5.16
N ASP A 229 8.20 -4.05 -5.63
CA ASP A 229 9.06 -2.88 -5.57
C ASP A 229 8.66 -1.80 -6.60
N SER A 230 7.67 -2.04 -7.45
CA SER A 230 7.12 -1.02 -8.36
C SER A 230 5.96 -0.21 -7.79
N ALA A 231 5.51 -0.50 -6.57
CA ALA A 231 4.45 0.25 -5.91
C ALA A 231 5.02 1.23 -4.87
N GLU A 232 4.47 2.44 -4.76
CA GLU A 232 4.95 3.50 -3.85
C GLU A 232 4.98 3.11 -2.37
N ASN A 233 4.22 2.09 -1.97
CA ASN A 233 4.20 1.52 -0.63
C ASN A 233 5.25 0.41 -0.44
N SER A 234 6.21 0.26 -1.35
CA SER A 234 7.42 -0.54 -1.12
C SER A 234 8.58 0.34 -0.66
N LEU A 235 9.34 -0.18 0.31
CA LEU A 235 10.61 0.40 0.77
C LEU A 235 11.66 0.58 -0.34
N ASN A 236 11.57 -0.20 -1.42
CA ASN A 236 12.52 -0.13 -2.53
C ASN A 236 11.92 0.51 -3.79
N PHE A 237 10.79 1.22 -3.66
CA PHE A 237 10.21 1.95 -4.78
C PHE A 237 11.19 3.01 -5.30
N GLN A 238 11.40 3.02 -6.60
CA GLN A 238 12.38 3.89 -7.26
C GLN A 238 11.73 4.98 -8.11
N GLU A 239 10.83 4.57 -8.99
CA GLU A 239 10.16 5.45 -9.94
C GLU A 239 8.86 4.81 -10.43
N HIS A 240 7.97 5.61 -11.02
CA HIS A 240 6.74 5.12 -11.61
C HIS A 240 7.00 4.36 -12.92
N GLN A 241 6.43 3.15 -13.10
CA GLN A 241 6.78 2.27 -14.23
C GLN A 241 6.50 2.85 -15.62
N LEU A 242 5.51 3.74 -15.78
CA LEU A 242 5.30 4.45 -17.05
C LEU A 242 6.51 5.27 -17.52
N LEU A 243 7.40 5.66 -16.61
CA LEU A 243 8.63 6.40 -16.94
C LEU A 243 9.80 5.47 -17.29
N SER A 244 9.71 4.18 -16.92
CA SER A 244 10.76 3.19 -17.17
C SER A 244 10.76 2.64 -18.60
N VAL A 245 9.62 2.75 -19.30
CA VAL A 245 9.55 2.48 -20.75
C VAL A 245 10.34 3.57 -21.46
N PRO A 246 11.31 3.24 -22.35
CA PRO A 246 12.09 4.25 -23.04
C PRO A 246 11.18 5.28 -23.72
N ILE A 247 11.16 6.51 -23.19
CA ILE A 247 10.30 7.64 -23.61
C ILE A 247 10.80 8.21 -24.95
N LYS A 248 11.10 7.35 -25.93
CA LYS A 248 11.65 7.72 -27.24
C LYS A 248 10.57 8.41 -28.07
N LYS A 249 10.22 9.65 -27.71
CA LYS A 249 9.27 10.52 -28.43
C LYS A 249 7.92 9.86 -28.72
N SER A 250 7.45 9.01 -27.80
CA SER A 250 6.17 8.34 -27.91
C SER A 250 5.17 8.93 -26.92
N SER A 251 3.87 8.79 -27.22
CA SER A 251 2.82 9.23 -26.31
C SER A 251 2.76 8.37 -25.04
N MET A 252 2.14 8.91 -24.00
CA MET A 252 1.89 8.19 -22.75
C MET A 252 1.02 6.94 -22.99
N LEU A 253 0.03 7.02 -23.89
CA LEU A 253 -0.79 5.87 -24.28
C LEU A 253 0.07 4.74 -24.87
N PHE A 254 1.02 5.06 -25.74
CA PHE A 254 1.96 4.07 -26.24
C PHE A 254 2.79 3.45 -25.10
N SER A 255 3.31 4.29 -24.21
CA SER A 255 4.08 3.84 -23.05
C SER A 255 3.27 2.90 -22.14
N TYR A 256 1.98 3.20 -21.95
CA TYR A 256 1.05 2.35 -21.20
C TYR A 256 0.81 1.00 -21.88
N ASN A 257 0.61 0.98 -23.20
CA ASN A 257 0.37 -0.26 -23.93
C ASN A 257 1.58 -1.21 -23.90
N GLU A 258 2.80 -0.68 -24.06
CA GLU A 258 4.03 -1.45 -23.92
C GLU A 258 4.17 -2.03 -22.51
N LEU A 259 3.99 -1.18 -21.49
CA LEU A 259 4.02 -1.60 -20.09
C LEU A 259 2.97 -2.67 -19.78
N ARG A 260 1.76 -2.54 -20.34
CA ARG A 260 0.70 -3.54 -20.18
C ARG A 260 1.09 -4.87 -20.81
N GLY A 261 1.75 -4.86 -21.97
CA GLY A 261 2.30 -6.05 -22.61
C GLY A 261 3.35 -6.75 -21.74
N GLU A 262 4.27 -5.98 -21.14
CA GLU A 262 5.26 -6.51 -20.19
C GLU A 262 4.60 -7.11 -18.95
N TRP A 263 3.57 -6.46 -18.40
CA TRP A 263 2.80 -6.96 -17.28
C TRP A 263 2.04 -8.26 -17.61
N GLN A 264 1.52 -8.38 -18.85
CA GLN A 264 0.88 -9.62 -19.28
C GLN A 264 1.90 -10.75 -19.35
N ALA A 265 3.03 -10.54 -20.02
CA ALA A 265 4.09 -11.53 -20.13
C ALA A 265 4.61 -11.97 -18.76
N LYS A 266 4.76 -11.03 -17.81
CA LYS A 266 5.14 -11.31 -16.42
C LYS A 266 4.10 -12.16 -15.68
N THR A 267 2.81 -11.88 -15.91
CA THR A 267 1.70 -12.63 -15.32
C THR A 267 1.64 -14.05 -15.86
N ASP A 268 1.77 -14.21 -17.18
CA ASP A 268 1.78 -15.51 -17.86
C ASP A 268 2.99 -16.35 -17.45
N GLU A 269 4.16 -15.71 -17.29
CA GLU A 269 5.36 -16.38 -16.81
C GLU A 269 5.19 -16.89 -15.38
N LEU A 270 4.70 -16.04 -14.46
CA LEU A 270 4.46 -16.47 -13.08
C LEU A 270 3.40 -17.57 -13.00
N HIS A 271 2.31 -17.44 -13.78
CA HIS A 271 1.26 -18.45 -13.87
C HIS A 271 1.82 -19.82 -14.31
N SER A 272 2.60 -19.85 -15.40
CA SER A 272 3.25 -21.06 -15.91
C SER A 272 4.23 -21.67 -14.90
N LEU A 273 4.99 -20.84 -14.18
CA LEU A 273 5.92 -21.30 -13.14
C LEU A 273 5.18 -21.93 -11.96
N GLU A 274 4.08 -21.34 -11.51
CA GLU A 274 3.27 -21.90 -10.42
C GLU A 274 2.60 -23.21 -10.81
N GLU A 275 2.04 -23.31 -12.03
CA GLU A 275 1.47 -24.57 -12.53
C GLU A 275 2.55 -25.65 -12.70
N SER A 276 3.74 -25.28 -13.17
CA SER A 276 4.88 -26.19 -13.29
C SER A 276 5.37 -26.66 -11.92
N ASN A 277 5.41 -25.77 -10.91
CA ASN A 277 5.69 -26.13 -9.53
C ASN A 277 4.67 -27.15 -9.01
N ASN A 278 3.38 -26.88 -9.21
CA ASN A 278 2.32 -27.79 -8.79
C ASN A 278 2.45 -29.16 -9.47
N ARG A 279 2.66 -29.18 -10.80
CA ARG A 279 2.85 -30.41 -11.57
C ARG A 279 4.02 -31.24 -11.03
N LEU A 280 5.16 -30.59 -10.77
CA LEU A 280 6.35 -31.23 -10.23
C LEU A 280 6.07 -31.98 -8.92
N PHE A 281 5.41 -31.34 -7.95
CA PHE A 281 5.06 -31.99 -6.67
C PHE A 281 3.96 -33.04 -6.84
N ILE A 282 2.93 -32.79 -7.63
CA ILE A 282 1.83 -33.73 -7.84
C ILE A 282 2.34 -35.03 -8.48
N GLU A 283 3.17 -34.93 -9.51
CA GLU A 283 3.69 -36.09 -10.23
C GLU A 283 4.72 -36.88 -9.42
N SER A 284 5.63 -36.18 -8.73
CA SER A 284 6.69 -36.83 -7.94
C SER A 284 6.15 -37.67 -6.78
N TYR A 285 4.95 -37.32 -6.29
CA TYR A 285 4.31 -37.97 -5.15
C TYR A 285 3.04 -38.76 -5.51
N GLY A 286 2.71 -38.90 -6.81
CA GLY A 286 1.65 -39.79 -7.29
C GLY A 286 0.21 -39.33 -7.00
N LEU A 287 -0.05 -38.02 -7.02
CA LEU A 287 -1.33 -37.42 -6.62
C LEU A 287 -2.19 -36.89 -7.78
N GLN A 288 -1.94 -37.35 -9.00
CA GLN A 288 -2.60 -36.89 -10.23
C GLN A 288 -4.12 -37.12 -10.21
N ASP A 289 -4.59 -38.14 -9.49
CA ASP A 289 -6.01 -38.47 -9.37
C ASP A 289 -6.73 -37.59 -8.32
N GLU A 290 -5.98 -36.84 -7.50
CA GLU A 290 -6.50 -36.06 -6.36
C GLU A 290 -6.35 -34.56 -6.55
N LEU A 291 -5.27 -34.14 -7.21
CA LEU A 291 -4.88 -32.74 -7.36
C LEU A 291 -4.58 -32.42 -8.82
N THR A 292 -4.94 -31.21 -9.22
CA THR A 292 -4.65 -30.71 -10.57
C THR A 292 -3.67 -29.52 -10.49
N PRO A 293 -2.75 -29.36 -11.46
CA PRO A 293 -1.71 -28.35 -11.40
C PRO A 293 -2.19 -26.91 -11.63
N GLU A 294 -3.36 -26.72 -12.24
CA GLU A 294 -3.83 -25.43 -12.78
C GLU A 294 -4.03 -24.38 -11.68
N VAL A 295 -3.70 -23.12 -11.95
CA VAL A 295 -3.87 -22.04 -10.97
C VAL A 295 -4.86 -21.00 -11.50
N PRO A 296 -5.90 -20.61 -10.73
CA PRO A 296 -6.78 -19.51 -11.13
C PRO A 296 -6.00 -18.20 -11.29
N LEU A 297 -6.39 -17.37 -12.26
CA LEU A 297 -5.73 -16.06 -12.48
C LEU A 297 -5.87 -15.13 -11.27
N GLU A 298 -6.93 -15.26 -10.47
CA GLU A 298 -7.07 -14.48 -9.23
C GLU A 298 -6.06 -14.87 -8.15
N GLU A 299 -5.40 -16.03 -8.27
CA GLU A 299 -4.38 -16.50 -7.32
C GLU A 299 -2.94 -16.15 -7.73
N ILE A 300 -2.75 -15.56 -8.93
CA ILE A 300 -1.44 -15.09 -9.40
C ILE A 300 -1.17 -13.70 -8.81
N THR A 301 -0.44 -13.68 -7.70
CA THR A 301 -0.36 -12.53 -6.79
C THR A 301 0.63 -11.44 -7.24
N LEU A 302 0.36 -10.82 -8.39
CA LEU A 302 1.06 -9.64 -8.92
C LEU A 302 0.13 -8.43 -8.90
N THR A 303 0.62 -7.29 -8.44
CA THR A 303 -0.13 -6.02 -8.45
C THR A 303 -0.49 -5.60 -9.88
N CYS A 304 0.34 -5.96 -10.87
CA CYS A 304 0.03 -5.72 -12.28
C CYS A 304 -0.97 -6.70 -12.90
N ASN A 305 -1.34 -7.79 -12.20
CA ASN A 305 -2.37 -8.72 -12.66
C ASN A 305 -3.75 -8.21 -12.21
N PRO A 306 -4.63 -7.79 -13.13
CA PRO A 306 -5.90 -7.18 -12.76
C PRO A 306 -6.88 -8.20 -12.14
N HIS A 307 -6.78 -9.49 -12.49
CA HIS A 307 -7.60 -10.55 -11.88
C HIS A 307 -7.32 -10.69 -10.37
N TYR A 308 -6.05 -10.62 -9.97
CA TYR A 308 -5.68 -10.65 -8.56
C TYR A 308 -5.97 -9.31 -7.86
N ARG A 309 -5.60 -8.19 -8.49
CA ARG A 309 -5.69 -6.86 -7.88
C ARG A 309 -7.13 -6.42 -7.58
N TYR A 310 -8.08 -6.74 -8.47
CA TYR A 310 -9.47 -6.31 -8.34
C TYR A 310 -10.43 -7.47 -8.05
N GLY A 311 -10.19 -8.64 -8.67
CA GLY A 311 -10.99 -9.86 -8.52
C GLY A 311 -12.49 -9.69 -8.79
N GLY A 312 -13.26 -10.64 -8.26
CA GLY A 312 -14.73 -10.63 -8.30
C GLY A 312 -15.34 -10.95 -9.67
N ASN A 313 -16.67 -10.86 -9.77
CA ASN A 313 -17.43 -11.15 -10.99
C ASN A 313 -17.40 -9.97 -11.99
N ARG A 314 -16.20 -9.48 -12.32
CA ARG A 314 -15.99 -8.38 -13.28
C ARG A 314 -15.59 -8.94 -14.65
N SER A 315 -15.94 -8.23 -15.71
CA SER A 315 -15.47 -8.61 -17.05
C SER A 315 -13.98 -8.29 -17.22
N THR A 316 -13.30 -8.96 -18.14
CA THR A 316 -11.90 -8.62 -18.49
C THR A 316 -11.76 -7.15 -18.89
N GLU A 317 -12.73 -6.61 -19.62
CA GLU A 317 -12.71 -5.21 -20.06
C GLU A 317 -12.84 -4.21 -18.89
N GLU A 318 -13.67 -4.52 -17.89
CA GLU A 318 -13.75 -3.74 -16.64
C GLU A 318 -12.45 -3.82 -15.83
N LEU A 319 -11.83 -5.01 -15.78
CA LEU A 319 -10.56 -5.23 -15.10
C LEU A 319 -9.40 -4.43 -15.72
N GLU A 320 -9.32 -4.40 -17.06
CA GLU A 320 -8.33 -3.59 -17.79
C GLU A 320 -8.56 -2.09 -17.60
N THR A 321 -9.83 -1.66 -17.62
CA THR A 321 -10.22 -0.26 -17.38
C THR A 321 -9.82 0.20 -15.97
N LEU A 322 -10.02 -0.65 -14.96
CA LEU A 322 -9.59 -0.38 -13.58
C LEU A 322 -8.06 -0.28 -13.46
N LEU A 323 -7.33 -1.19 -14.12
CA LEU A 323 -5.87 -1.18 -14.14
C LEU A 323 -5.31 0.11 -14.76
N GLN A 324 -5.87 0.53 -15.90
CA GLN A 324 -5.52 1.78 -16.55
C GLN A 324 -5.77 2.97 -15.62
N CYS A 325 -7.00 3.09 -15.08
CA CYS A 325 -7.38 4.18 -14.20
C CYS A 325 -6.47 4.29 -12.97
N ASP A 326 -6.17 3.15 -12.33
CA ASP A 326 -5.26 3.11 -11.18
C ASP A 326 -3.82 3.46 -11.54
N THR A 327 -3.33 3.03 -12.71
CA THR A 327 -1.97 3.35 -13.19
C THR A 327 -1.82 4.86 -13.39
N LEU A 328 -2.80 5.53 -14.00
CA LEU A 328 -2.75 6.98 -14.20
C LEU A 328 -2.94 7.74 -12.88
N ARG A 329 -3.71 7.20 -11.94
CA ARG A 329 -3.78 7.75 -10.59
C ARG A 329 -2.44 7.66 -9.86
N GLU A 330 -1.77 6.51 -9.94
CA GLU A 330 -0.45 6.30 -9.37
C GLU A 330 0.58 7.24 -9.98
N LEU A 331 0.47 7.53 -11.29
CA LEU A 331 1.29 8.55 -11.95
C LEU A 331 1.05 9.95 -11.36
N VAL A 332 -0.21 10.33 -11.11
CA VAL A 332 -0.55 11.62 -10.46
C VAL A 332 0.04 11.68 -9.03
N SER A 333 -0.04 10.60 -8.26
CA SER A 333 0.58 10.48 -6.94
C SER A 333 2.10 10.66 -7.00
N TYR A 334 2.75 9.97 -7.95
CA TYR A 334 4.19 10.09 -8.17
C TYR A 334 4.60 11.50 -8.60
N ALA A 335 3.83 12.14 -9.48
CA ALA A 335 4.05 13.51 -9.91
C ALA A 335 3.96 14.49 -8.73
N ILE A 336 2.97 14.34 -7.85
CA ILE A 336 2.89 15.12 -6.60
C ILE A 336 4.09 14.82 -5.71
N GLY A 337 4.56 13.58 -5.64
CA GLY A 337 5.82 13.26 -4.94
C GLY A 337 7.04 13.98 -5.52
N CYS A 338 7.11 14.15 -6.84
CA CYS A 338 8.14 14.97 -7.48
C CYS A 338 7.96 16.46 -7.15
N MET A 339 6.73 16.98 -7.15
CA MET A 339 6.43 18.37 -6.74
C MET A 339 6.84 18.63 -5.30
N MET A 340 6.65 17.66 -4.41
CA MET A 340 7.04 17.77 -3.01
C MET A 340 8.54 17.53 -2.77
N GLY A 341 9.27 17.04 -3.77
CA GLY A 341 10.69 16.69 -3.68
C GLY A 341 10.97 15.32 -3.06
N ARG A 342 9.93 14.51 -2.81
CA ARG A 342 10.07 13.13 -2.33
C ARG A 342 10.74 12.24 -3.37
N TYR A 343 10.44 12.45 -4.64
CA TYR A 343 11.02 11.73 -5.79
C TYR A 343 11.62 12.70 -6.81
N SER A 344 12.29 12.16 -7.83
CA SER A 344 12.84 12.94 -8.94
C SER A 344 12.70 12.20 -10.26
N LEU A 345 12.65 12.96 -11.36
CA LEU A 345 12.83 12.43 -12.71
C LEU A 345 14.30 12.18 -13.06
N ASP A 346 15.24 12.64 -12.25
CA ASP A 346 16.68 12.65 -12.55
C ASP A 346 17.49 11.69 -11.68
N LYS A 347 16.88 11.18 -10.60
CA LYS A 347 17.50 10.24 -9.67
C LYS A 347 16.45 9.27 -9.13
N PRO A 348 16.68 7.94 -9.25
CA PRO A 348 15.75 6.94 -8.73
C PRO A 348 15.76 6.88 -7.21
N GLY A 349 14.60 6.56 -6.62
CA GLY A 349 14.41 6.38 -5.19
C GLY A 349 14.00 7.65 -4.45
N LEU A 350 13.87 7.52 -3.13
CA LEU A 350 13.55 8.64 -2.25
C LEU A 350 14.67 9.69 -2.25
N ILE A 351 14.29 10.96 -2.36
CA ILE A 351 15.22 12.10 -2.30
C ILE A 351 15.07 12.83 -0.97
N LEU A 352 13.87 13.35 -0.69
CA LEU A 352 13.51 13.92 0.61
C LEU A 352 12.51 13.00 1.31
N ALA A 353 12.90 12.42 2.43
CA ALA A 353 12.10 11.49 3.23
C ALA A 353 12.52 11.46 4.71
N SER A 354 13.22 12.49 5.18
CA SER A 354 13.62 12.66 6.58
C SER A 354 13.12 14.00 7.12
N GLN A 355 12.89 14.04 8.43
CA GLN A 355 12.30 15.20 9.10
C GLN A 355 13.11 16.49 8.88
N GLY A 356 12.42 17.54 8.44
CA GLY A 356 12.98 18.89 8.32
C GLY A 356 13.83 19.11 7.08
N GLU A 357 13.85 18.18 6.13
CA GLU A 357 14.54 18.35 4.86
C GLU A 357 13.90 19.47 4.02
N THR A 358 14.73 20.14 3.24
CA THR A 358 14.38 21.34 2.48
C THR A 358 14.74 21.20 1.00
N LEU A 359 14.34 22.18 0.19
CA LEU A 359 14.79 22.25 -1.21
C LEU A 359 16.33 22.28 -1.33
N GLN A 360 17.04 22.85 -0.35
CA GLN A 360 18.51 22.85 -0.37
C GLN A 360 19.09 21.44 -0.21
N ASP A 361 18.46 20.58 0.61
CA ASP A 361 18.85 19.18 0.73
C ASP A 361 18.62 18.42 -0.59
N TYR A 362 17.54 18.74 -1.30
CA TYR A 362 17.26 18.20 -2.63
C TYR A 362 18.33 18.60 -3.64
N LEU A 363 18.63 19.90 -3.72
CA LEU A 363 19.62 20.45 -4.67
C LEU A 363 21.04 19.99 -4.37
N ARG A 364 21.36 19.64 -3.11
CA ARG A 364 22.63 18.99 -2.76
C ARG A 364 22.76 17.60 -3.38
N GLN A 365 21.64 16.88 -3.54
CA GLN A 365 21.62 15.58 -4.19
C GLN A 365 21.48 15.67 -5.72
N ILE A 366 20.75 16.68 -6.22
CA ILE A 366 20.45 16.90 -7.64
C ILE A 366 20.64 18.39 -7.95
N PRO A 367 21.86 18.83 -8.30
CA PRO A 367 22.15 20.26 -8.46
C PRO A 367 21.44 20.96 -9.63
N SER A 368 20.97 20.21 -10.63
CA SER A 368 20.31 20.76 -11.82
C SER A 368 19.15 19.87 -12.26
N PRO A 369 18.04 19.83 -11.49
CA PRO A 369 16.92 18.96 -11.79
C PRO A 369 16.13 19.47 -12.99
N ARG A 370 15.63 18.57 -13.84
CA ARG A 370 14.75 18.89 -14.97
C ARG A 370 13.39 19.39 -14.51
N PHE A 371 12.93 18.91 -13.35
CA PHE A 371 11.69 19.33 -12.70
C PHE A 371 12.01 19.68 -11.24
N VAL A 372 12.10 20.98 -10.96
CA VAL A 372 12.41 21.47 -9.61
C VAL A 372 11.21 21.22 -8.70
N PRO A 373 11.40 20.69 -7.48
CA PRO A 373 10.33 20.64 -6.49
C PRO A 373 9.82 22.02 -6.09
N ASP A 374 8.70 22.05 -5.42
CA ASP A 374 8.19 23.25 -4.76
C ASP A 374 9.12 23.70 -3.62
N ASP A 375 9.28 25.02 -3.44
CA ASP A 375 10.21 25.60 -2.47
C ASP A 375 9.78 25.35 -1.03
N ASP A 376 8.48 25.41 -0.73
CA ASP A 376 7.96 25.26 0.62
C ASP A 376 7.13 23.99 0.84
N ALA A 377 6.86 23.24 -0.23
CA ALA A 377 6.03 22.04 -0.21
C ALA A 377 4.60 22.30 0.28
N ILE A 378 4.06 23.49 0.01
CA ILE A 378 2.67 23.87 0.16
C ILE A 378 2.07 23.93 -1.25
N LEU A 379 1.30 22.91 -1.61
CA LEU A 379 0.78 22.76 -2.97
C LEU A 379 -0.73 23.03 -3.02
N PRO A 380 -1.20 24.17 -3.57
CA PRO A 380 -2.63 24.47 -3.65
C PRO A 380 -3.42 23.47 -4.50
N LEU A 381 -4.60 23.09 -4.01
CA LEU A 381 -5.58 22.22 -4.68
C LEU A 381 -6.86 23.01 -5.01
N THR A 382 -6.74 23.97 -5.92
CA THR A 382 -7.83 24.89 -6.24
C THR A 382 -8.71 24.41 -7.39
N ASP A 383 -10.01 24.69 -7.29
CA ASP A 383 -11.01 24.41 -8.33
C ASP A 383 -10.91 25.35 -9.54
N GLN A 384 -10.31 26.53 -9.35
CA GLN A 384 -9.93 27.48 -10.40
C GLN A 384 -8.42 27.77 -10.34
N GLU A 385 -7.89 28.36 -11.40
CA GLU A 385 -6.48 28.76 -11.49
C GLU A 385 -6.24 30.06 -10.70
N TRP A 386 -6.10 29.94 -9.38
CA TRP A 386 -5.77 31.07 -8.51
C TRP A 386 -4.26 31.30 -8.39
N PHE A 387 -3.45 30.25 -8.57
CA PHE A 387 -2.00 30.27 -8.35
C PHE A 387 -1.27 29.62 -9.52
N ALA A 388 -0.13 30.20 -9.92
CA ALA A 388 0.66 29.69 -11.04
C ALA A 388 1.33 28.35 -10.71
N ASP A 389 1.64 28.12 -9.44
CA ASP A 389 2.29 26.95 -8.86
C ASP A 389 1.31 25.90 -8.31
N ASP A 390 0.01 25.99 -8.65
CA ASP A 390 -0.96 24.99 -8.21
C ASP A 390 -0.68 23.58 -8.74
N ALA A 391 -1.25 22.55 -8.08
CA ALA A 391 -1.01 21.16 -8.42
C ALA A 391 -1.32 20.81 -9.89
N THR A 392 -2.30 21.48 -10.50
CA THR A 392 -2.74 21.16 -11.87
C THR A 392 -1.74 21.70 -12.89
N ASN A 393 -1.31 22.95 -12.73
CA ASN A 393 -0.32 23.57 -13.59
C ASN A 393 1.03 22.86 -13.47
N ARG A 394 1.44 22.51 -12.24
CA ARG A 394 2.64 21.71 -12.01
C ARG A 394 2.53 20.30 -12.58
N PHE A 395 1.35 19.67 -12.57
CA PHE A 395 1.15 18.38 -13.22
C PHE A 395 1.34 18.48 -14.74
N ARG A 396 0.77 19.50 -15.39
CA ARG A 396 1.00 19.77 -16.82
C ARG A 396 2.49 19.96 -17.11
N GLU A 397 3.20 20.73 -16.27
CA GLU A 397 4.64 20.91 -16.42
C GLU A 397 5.41 19.59 -16.26
N PHE A 398 5.06 18.78 -15.26
CA PHE A 398 5.66 17.46 -15.05
C PHE A 398 5.52 16.57 -16.29
N ILE A 399 4.32 16.49 -16.89
CA ILE A 399 4.10 15.73 -18.12
C ILE A 399 4.94 16.28 -19.28
N ARG A 400 5.01 17.61 -19.42
CA ARG A 400 5.85 18.28 -20.43
C ARG A 400 7.33 17.93 -20.27
N VAL A 401 7.85 17.91 -19.04
CA VAL A 401 9.26 17.60 -18.76
C VAL A 401 9.56 16.11 -18.97
N ALA A 402 8.63 15.23 -18.62
CA ALA A 402 8.81 13.78 -18.73
C ALA A 402 8.62 13.25 -20.16
N TRP A 403 7.58 13.68 -20.89
CA TRP A 403 7.25 13.18 -22.24
C TRP A 403 7.49 14.19 -23.38
N GLY A 404 7.88 15.42 -23.08
CA GLY A 404 8.10 16.48 -24.07
C GLY A 404 6.84 17.23 -24.48
N GLU A 405 7.03 18.34 -25.21
CA GLU A 405 5.95 19.22 -25.65
C GLU A 405 5.11 18.61 -26.80
N GLU A 406 5.73 17.80 -27.67
CA GLU A 406 5.13 17.27 -28.91
C GLU A 406 3.81 16.52 -28.67
N HIS A 407 3.74 15.71 -27.60
CA HIS A 407 2.56 14.91 -27.25
C HIS A 407 1.82 15.44 -26.01
N LEU A 408 2.12 16.65 -25.53
CA LEU A 408 1.61 17.15 -24.26
C LEU A 408 0.07 17.09 -24.18
N GLN A 409 -0.63 17.63 -25.19
CA GLN A 409 -2.09 17.63 -25.18
C GLN A 409 -2.67 16.21 -25.22
N GLN A 410 -2.13 15.33 -26.08
CA GLN A 410 -2.55 13.93 -26.17
C GLN A 410 -2.36 13.18 -24.85
N ASN A 411 -1.27 13.47 -24.13
CA ASN A 411 -0.99 12.88 -22.83
C ASN A 411 -1.96 13.39 -21.76
N LEU A 412 -2.28 14.69 -21.76
CA LEU A 412 -3.27 15.26 -20.85
C LEU A 412 -4.67 14.71 -21.12
N ASP A 413 -5.05 14.54 -22.38
CA ASP A 413 -6.32 13.93 -22.79
C ASP A 413 -6.40 12.49 -22.26
N PHE A 414 -5.36 11.69 -22.47
CA PHE A 414 -5.31 10.31 -21.98
C PHE A 414 -5.42 10.20 -20.45
N VAL A 415 -4.75 11.09 -19.71
CA VAL A 415 -4.88 11.14 -18.23
C VAL A 415 -6.31 11.51 -17.84
N ALA A 416 -6.87 12.57 -18.42
CA ALA A 416 -8.22 13.05 -18.09
C ALA A 416 -9.30 12.00 -18.38
N GLU A 417 -9.23 11.36 -19.55
CA GLU A 417 -10.12 10.26 -19.94
C GLU A 417 -9.99 9.09 -18.97
N SER A 418 -8.76 8.67 -18.64
CA SER A 418 -8.50 7.56 -17.71
C SER A 418 -9.05 7.81 -16.31
N LEU A 419 -8.92 9.04 -15.79
CA LEU A 419 -9.49 9.44 -14.50
C LEU A 419 -11.04 9.40 -14.53
N CYS A 420 -11.66 9.67 -15.69
CA CYS A 420 -13.11 9.62 -15.85
C CYS A 420 -13.69 8.20 -16.00
N LEU A 421 -12.84 7.17 -16.22
CA LEU A 421 -13.30 5.78 -16.32
C LEU A 421 -13.87 5.28 -14.99
N HIS A 422 -13.16 5.52 -13.88
CA HIS A 422 -13.56 5.02 -12.56
C HIS A 422 -13.34 5.97 -11.39
N ALA A 423 -12.47 7.00 -11.49
CA ALA A 423 -12.15 7.85 -10.35
C ALA A 423 -13.16 8.99 -10.16
N ILE A 424 -13.57 9.64 -11.25
CA ILE A 424 -14.51 10.77 -11.24
C ILE A 424 -15.54 10.64 -12.34
N LYS A 425 -16.74 11.21 -12.13
CA LYS A 425 -17.77 11.24 -13.18
C LYS A 425 -17.36 12.17 -14.32
N PRO A 426 -17.61 11.80 -15.60
CA PRO A 426 -17.35 12.67 -16.73
C PRO A 426 -18.29 13.88 -16.72
N LYS A 427 -17.80 15.03 -17.17
CA LYS A 427 -18.57 16.25 -17.36
C LYS A 427 -18.49 16.66 -18.83
N LYS A 428 -19.65 16.82 -19.47
CA LYS A 428 -19.72 17.06 -20.91
C LYS A 428 -19.05 18.39 -21.29
N GLY A 429 -18.11 18.33 -22.22
CA GLY A 429 -17.43 19.51 -22.77
C GLY A 429 -16.40 20.15 -21.83
N GLU A 430 -15.98 19.45 -20.76
CA GLU A 430 -14.89 19.89 -19.88
C GLU A 430 -13.53 19.63 -20.55
N ALA A 431 -12.61 20.59 -20.47
CA ALA A 431 -11.26 20.40 -20.99
C ALA A 431 -10.47 19.39 -20.14
N SER A 432 -9.45 18.78 -20.72
CA SER A 432 -8.63 17.77 -20.05
C SER A 432 -7.94 18.31 -18.80
N LEU A 433 -7.44 19.54 -18.85
CA LEU A 433 -6.81 20.19 -17.71
C LEU A 433 -7.81 20.49 -16.57
N ASP A 434 -9.03 20.91 -16.90
CA ASP A 434 -10.11 21.13 -15.92
C ASP A 434 -10.56 19.82 -15.27
N THR A 435 -10.58 18.73 -16.05
CA THR A 435 -10.88 17.38 -15.56
C THR A 435 -9.83 16.92 -14.54
N ILE A 436 -8.55 17.13 -14.85
CA ILE A 436 -7.43 16.83 -13.93
C ILE A 436 -7.52 17.70 -12.68
N ARG A 437 -7.79 19.01 -12.82
CA ARG A 437 -7.99 19.93 -11.70
C ARG A 437 -9.10 19.47 -10.77
N ARG A 438 -10.23 19.05 -11.33
CA ARG A 438 -11.37 18.51 -10.58
C ARG A 438 -11.02 17.20 -9.87
N TYR A 439 -10.25 16.32 -10.50
CA TYR A 439 -9.76 15.10 -9.83
C TYR A 439 -8.90 15.46 -8.60
N LEU A 440 -7.94 16.38 -8.78
CA LEU A 440 -7.02 16.82 -7.73
C LEU A 440 -7.76 17.44 -6.53
N SER A 441 -8.75 18.31 -6.77
CA SER A 441 -9.49 19.02 -5.70
C SER A 441 -10.59 18.19 -5.01
N THR A 442 -11.02 17.06 -5.59
CA THR A 442 -12.19 16.32 -5.06
C THR A 442 -11.94 14.85 -4.71
N GLN A 443 -10.97 14.20 -5.36
CA GLN A 443 -10.79 12.76 -5.30
C GLN A 443 -9.37 12.34 -4.91
N PHE A 444 -8.34 13.08 -5.33
CA PHE A 444 -6.94 12.73 -5.08
C PHE A 444 -6.66 12.37 -3.61
N PHE A 445 -7.04 13.23 -2.66
CA PHE A 445 -6.74 13.00 -1.24
C PHE A 445 -7.43 11.75 -0.67
N LYS A 446 -8.63 11.40 -1.16
CA LYS A 446 -9.33 10.17 -0.75
C LYS A 446 -8.57 8.93 -1.21
N ASP A 447 -8.07 8.96 -2.43
CA ASP A 447 -7.27 7.87 -2.97
C ASP A 447 -5.93 7.77 -2.24
N HIS A 448 -5.29 8.91 -1.97
CA HIS A 448 -4.06 9.02 -1.18
C HIS A 448 -4.23 8.42 0.22
N LEU A 449 -5.30 8.77 0.94
CA LEU A 449 -5.65 8.17 2.22
C LEU A 449 -5.79 6.64 2.14
N ARG A 450 -6.39 6.12 1.06
CA ARG A 450 -6.55 4.67 0.85
C ARG A 450 -5.21 3.98 0.59
N THR A 451 -4.37 4.55 -0.28
CA THR A 451 -3.04 4.04 -0.62
C THR A 451 -2.18 3.92 0.64
N TYR A 452 -2.11 5.00 1.41
CA TYR A 452 -1.31 5.09 2.62
C TYR A 452 -2.01 4.58 3.88
N LYS A 453 -3.06 3.75 3.75
CA LYS A 453 -3.78 3.07 4.85
C LYS A 453 -4.18 4.00 6.01
N LYS A 454 -4.68 5.20 5.69
CA LYS A 454 -5.04 6.27 6.64
C LYS A 454 -3.84 6.77 7.48
N ARG A 455 -2.63 6.69 6.91
CA ARG A 455 -1.38 7.29 7.40
C ARG A 455 -0.76 8.13 6.27
N PRO A 456 -1.45 9.19 5.78
CA PRO A 456 -1.03 9.94 4.61
C PRO A 456 0.29 10.68 4.82
N ILE A 457 1.08 10.81 3.74
CA ILE A 457 2.33 11.59 3.74
C ILE A 457 2.14 13.04 3.24
N TYR A 458 1.23 13.28 2.30
CA TYR A 458 0.75 14.61 1.94
C TYR A 458 -0.53 14.90 2.73
N TRP A 459 -0.50 15.94 3.55
CA TRP A 459 -1.59 16.31 4.44
C TRP A 459 -2.42 17.41 3.82
N LEU A 460 -3.74 17.20 3.76
CA LEU A 460 -4.67 18.15 3.17
C LEU A 460 -5.12 19.14 4.24
N PHE A 461 -4.62 20.37 4.17
CA PHE A 461 -5.18 21.51 4.87
C PHE A 461 -6.39 22.02 4.09
N SER A 462 -7.51 22.25 4.79
CA SER A 462 -8.77 22.63 4.16
C SER A 462 -9.50 23.68 4.97
N SER A 463 -10.01 24.71 4.30
CA SER A 463 -10.83 25.76 4.91
C SER A 463 -12.21 25.27 5.35
N GLY A 464 -12.67 24.14 4.83
CA GLY A 464 -13.93 23.52 5.21
C GLY A 464 -14.81 23.13 4.03
N LYS A 465 -16.12 23.29 4.20
CA LYS A 465 -17.15 22.72 3.32
C LYS A 465 -17.16 23.36 1.94
N HIS A 466 -16.92 24.66 1.86
CA HIS A 466 -16.92 25.42 0.62
C HIS A 466 -15.57 25.36 -0.11
N LYS A 467 -14.56 24.72 0.50
CA LYS A 467 -13.23 24.51 -0.07
C LYS A 467 -12.65 25.83 -0.59
N ALA A 468 -12.87 26.92 0.15
CA ALA A 468 -12.37 28.23 -0.21
C ALA A 468 -10.85 28.23 -0.40
N PHE A 469 -10.14 27.46 0.41
CA PHE A 469 -8.72 27.16 0.25
C PHE A 469 -8.44 25.71 0.65
N GLU A 470 -7.73 24.98 -0.20
CA GLU A 470 -7.17 23.68 0.10
C GLU A 470 -5.73 23.61 -0.40
N CYS A 471 -4.85 23.00 0.37
CA CYS A 471 -3.48 22.71 -0.08
C CYS A 471 -2.95 21.42 0.55
N LEU A 472 -2.02 20.79 -0.15
CA LEU A 472 -1.24 19.68 0.37
C LEU A 472 0.03 20.20 1.02
N VAL A 473 0.39 19.64 2.17
CA VAL A 473 1.67 19.87 2.83
C VAL A 473 2.40 18.54 3.00
N TYR A 474 3.68 18.49 2.64
CA TYR A 474 4.46 17.26 2.77
C TYR A 474 5.01 17.06 4.20
N LEU A 475 4.60 15.97 4.85
CA LEU A 475 4.98 15.60 6.22
C LEU A 475 6.48 15.76 6.51
N HIS A 476 7.35 15.20 5.67
CA HIS A 476 8.80 15.20 5.93
C HIS A 476 9.44 16.59 5.79
N ARG A 477 8.81 17.51 5.05
CA ARG A 477 9.29 18.89 4.85
C ARG A 477 8.59 19.92 5.74
N TYR A 478 7.59 19.49 6.52
CA TYR A 478 6.91 20.38 7.46
C TYR A 478 7.89 20.93 8.50
N ASN A 479 7.76 22.22 8.81
CA ASN A 479 8.47 22.88 9.90
C ASN A 479 7.57 23.92 10.59
N GLU A 480 8.04 24.48 11.71
CA GLU A 480 7.25 25.43 12.52
C GLU A 480 6.82 26.69 11.75
N GLY A 481 7.48 27.04 10.65
CA GLY A 481 7.15 28.18 9.80
C GLY A 481 6.11 27.89 8.72
N THR A 482 5.76 26.62 8.49
CA THR A 482 4.88 26.20 7.37
C THR A 482 3.50 26.86 7.44
N LEU A 483 2.87 26.94 8.62
CA LEU A 483 1.53 27.55 8.75
C LEU A 483 1.57 29.07 8.56
N ALA A 484 2.62 29.73 9.05
CA ALA A 484 2.81 31.17 8.85
C ALA A 484 2.99 31.47 7.35
N ARG A 485 3.79 30.67 6.64
CA ARG A 485 4.00 30.82 5.20
C ARG A 485 2.73 30.53 4.39
N MET A 486 1.99 29.46 4.74
CA MET A 486 0.68 29.16 4.14
C MET A 486 -0.25 30.37 4.21
N ARG A 487 -0.26 31.06 5.35
CA ARG A 487 -1.07 32.24 5.57
C ARG A 487 -0.62 33.42 4.69
N THR A 488 0.68 33.73 4.69
CA THR A 488 1.21 34.92 4.02
C THR A 488 1.26 34.80 2.50
N GLU A 489 1.65 33.63 1.97
CA GLU A 489 1.86 33.43 0.54
C GLU A 489 0.59 32.99 -0.20
N TYR A 490 -0.37 32.37 0.51
CA TYR A 490 -1.55 31.79 -0.13
C TYR A 490 -2.87 32.39 0.36
N VAL A 491 -3.18 32.31 1.66
CA VAL A 491 -4.51 32.72 2.18
C VAL A 491 -4.78 34.21 2.03
N ILE A 492 -3.82 35.07 2.40
CA ILE A 492 -3.95 36.53 2.29
C ILE A 492 -4.08 36.95 0.81
N PRO A 493 -3.19 36.51 -0.12
CA PRO A 493 -3.35 36.83 -1.53
C PRO A 493 -4.66 36.29 -2.14
N LEU A 494 -5.12 35.11 -1.73
CA LEU A 494 -6.37 34.55 -2.22
C LEU A 494 -7.57 35.39 -1.81
N THR A 495 -7.58 35.93 -0.58
CA THR A 495 -8.63 36.84 -0.12
C THR A 495 -8.76 38.04 -1.05
N ALA A 496 -7.65 38.68 -1.42
CA ALA A 496 -7.64 39.81 -2.34
C ALA A 496 -8.11 39.42 -3.76
N LYS A 497 -7.69 38.24 -4.25
CA LYS A 497 -8.11 37.70 -5.56
C LYS A 497 -9.61 37.42 -5.60
N LEU A 498 -10.18 36.78 -4.58
CA LEU A 498 -11.61 36.50 -4.47
C LEU A 498 -12.42 37.80 -4.40
N SER A 499 -11.99 38.81 -3.64
CA SER A 499 -12.66 40.12 -3.59
C SER A 499 -12.66 40.84 -4.94
N THR A 500 -11.53 40.79 -5.65
CA THR A 500 -11.43 41.39 -6.99
C THR A 500 -12.34 40.68 -7.99
N TYR A 501 -12.40 39.35 -7.92
CA TYR A 501 -13.23 38.55 -8.82
C TYR A 501 -14.73 38.70 -8.52
N ALA A 502 -15.13 38.74 -7.26
CA ALA A 502 -16.50 39.02 -6.85
C ALA A 502 -16.97 40.38 -7.39
N ALA A 503 -16.18 41.45 -7.20
CA ALA A 503 -16.50 42.78 -7.72
C ALA A 503 -16.60 42.83 -9.25
N LYS A 504 -15.85 41.98 -9.96
CA LYS A 504 -15.99 41.83 -11.41
C LYS A 504 -17.31 41.14 -11.77
N LEU A 505 -17.65 40.04 -11.11
CA LEU A 505 -18.91 39.33 -11.37
C LEU A 505 -20.13 40.17 -11.05
N GLU A 506 -20.11 41.01 -10.01
CA GLU A 506 -21.19 41.97 -9.72
C GLU A 506 -21.44 42.90 -10.91
N LYS A 507 -20.37 43.47 -11.48
CA LYS A 507 -20.47 44.31 -12.69
C LYS A 507 -20.98 43.52 -13.90
N ASP A 508 -20.55 42.26 -14.06
CA ASP A 508 -21.01 41.41 -15.16
C ASP A 508 -22.50 41.04 -15.01
N VAL A 509 -23.01 40.87 -13.77
CA VAL A 509 -24.44 40.67 -13.48
C VAL A 509 -25.25 41.92 -13.87
N GLU A 510 -24.77 43.11 -13.51
CA GLU A 510 -25.41 44.39 -13.84
C GLU A 510 -25.45 44.63 -15.36
N ALA A 511 -24.34 44.33 -16.05
CA ALA A 511 -24.18 44.54 -17.49
C ALA A 511 -24.89 43.48 -18.35
N SER A 512 -25.13 42.28 -17.82
CA SER A 512 -25.77 41.21 -18.58
C SER A 512 -27.21 41.56 -18.97
N THR A 513 -27.62 41.22 -20.19
CA THR A 513 -28.99 41.42 -20.68
C THR A 513 -29.79 40.13 -20.74
N SER A 514 -29.13 38.97 -20.51
CA SER A 514 -29.74 37.64 -20.55
C SER A 514 -30.11 37.18 -19.15
N THR A 515 -31.39 36.88 -18.92
CA THR A 515 -31.88 36.37 -17.63
C THR A 515 -31.20 35.05 -17.22
N ALA A 516 -30.91 34.18 -18.19
CA ALA A 516 -30.23 32.91 -17.92
C ALA A 516 -28.78 33.11 -17.48
N GLU A 517 -28.10 34.09 -18.07
CA GLU A 517 -26.72 34.43 -17.74
C GLU A 517 -26.63 35.16 -16.40
N LYS A 518 -27.53 36.11 -16.12
CA LYS A 518 -27.65 36.74 -14.79
C LYS A 518 -27.77 35.71 -13.69
N LYS A 519 -28.70 34.76 -13.83
CA LYS A 519 -28.91 33.70 -12.83
C LYS A 519 -27.68 32.80 -12.63
N ARG A 520 -26.90 32.55 -13.70
CA ARG A 520 -25.63 31.79 -13.61
C ARG A 520 -24.60 32.57 -12.81
N LEU A 521 -24.40 33.85 -13.15
CA LEU A 521 -23.44 34.75 -12.49
C LEU A 521 -23.81 35.00 -11.02
N GLU A 522 -25.09 35.22 -10.71
CA GLU A 522 -25.57 35.38 -9.32
C GLU A 522 -25.28 34.14 -8.46
N LYS A 523 -25.41 32.93 -9.04
CA LYS A 523 -25.09 31.67 -8.35
C LYS A 523 -23.58 31.55 -8.09
N GLU A 524 -22.77 31.96 -9.05
CA GLU A 524 -21.31 31.99 -8.91
C GLU A 524 -20.88 33.01 -7.85
N LEU A 525 -21.46 34.22 -7.86
CA LEU A 525 -21.25 35.24 -6.84
C LEU A 525 -21.62 34.74 -5.43
N THR A 526 -22.77 34.06 -5.30
CA THR A 526 -23.18 33.45 -4.03
C THR A 526 -22.16 32.41 -3.54
N THR A 527 -21.56 31.65 -4.46
CA THR A 527 -20.54 30.66 -4.14
C THR A 527 -19.27 31.35 -3.62
N LEU A 528 -18.82 32.41 -4.29
CA LEU A 528 -17.66 33.19 -3.88
C LEU A 528 -17.86 33.89 -2.53
N HIS A 529 -19.04 34.45 -2.26
CA HIS A 529 -19.32 35.07 -0.95
C HIS A 529 -19.25 34.03 0.18
N ASN A 530 -19.75 32.82 -0.04
CA ASN A 530 -19.59 31.73 0.93
C ASN A 530 -18.11 31.34 1.11
N GLN A 531 -17.35 31.28 0.02
CA GLN A 531 -15.91 30.99 0.07
C GLN A 531 -15.14 32.10 0.81
N GLN A 532 -15.46 33.38 0.60
CA GLN A 532 -14.82 34.49 1.30
C GLN A 532 -15.10 34.46 2.81
N ALA A 533 -16.34 34.18 3.21
CA ALA A 533 -16.70 34.06 4.63
C ALA A 533 -15.96 32.87 5.30
N GLU A 534 -15.88 31.74 4.60
CA GLU A 534 -15.11 30.57 5.06
C GLU A 534 -13.61 30.88 5.14
N LEU A 535 -13.03 31.54 4.14
CA LEU A 535 -11.62 31.88 4.09
C LEU A 535 -11.22 32.85 5.21
N ALA A 536 -12.08 33.81 5.55
CA ALA A 536 -11.85 34.71 6.69
C ALA A 536 -11.79 33.95 8.02
N THR A 537 -12.71 33.01 8.23
CA THR A 537 -12.74 32.14 9.43
C THR A 537 -11.50 31.24 9.48
N PHE A 538 -11.09 30.72 8.32
CA PHE A 538 -9.88 29.92 8.19
C PHE A 538 -8.62 30.74 8.48
N ASP A 539 -8.51 32.00 8.02
CA ASP A 539 -7.35 32.87 8.31
C ASP A 539 -7.17 33.10 9.81
N GLU A 540 -8.26 33.34 10.55
CA GLU A 540 -8.21 33.53 11.99
C GLU A 540 -7.72 32.26 12.72
N THR A 541 -8.23 31.10 12.31
CA THR A 541 -7.84 29.80 12.86
C THR A 541 -6.38 29.51 12.53
N LEU A 542 -5.99 29.67 11.26
CA LEU A 542 -4.63 29.44 10.79
C LEU A 542 -3.62 30.33 11.51
N ARG A 543 -3.96 31.61 11.73
CA ARG A 543 -3.12 32.53 12.53
C ARG A 543 -2.89 31.99 13.94
N HIS A 544 -3.94 31.53 14.61
CA HIS A 544 -3.82 30.97 15.96
C HIS A 544 -2.87 29.76 16.00
N TYR A 545 -3.00 28.82 15.06
CA TYR A 545 -2.10 27.66 14.98
C TYR A 545 -0.68 28.01 14.54
N ALA A 546 -0.51 29.04 13.68
CA ALA A 546 0.81 29.54 13.31
C ALA A 546 1.55 30.11 14.52
N ASP A 547 0.85 30.83 15.40
CA ASP A 547 1.43 31.38 16.64
C ASP A 547 1.87 30.28 17.63
N GLN A 548 1.23 29.09 17.58
CA GLN A 548 1.63 27.94 18.40
C GLN A 548 2.95 27.31 17.97
N ARG A 549 3.42 27.57 16.74
CA ARG A 549 4.68 27.02 16.18
C ARG A 549 4.82 25.51 16.41
N ILE A 550 3.79 24.76 16.00
CA ILE A 550 3.74 23.30 16.20
C ILE A 550 4.95 22.64 15.56
N SER A 551 5.65 21.80 16.32
CA SER A 551 6.75 20.95 15.86
C SER A 551 6.31 19.49 15.75
N LEU A 552 6.85 18.77 14.76
CA LEU A 552 6.60 17.35 14.55
C LEU A 552 7.78 16.50 15.03
N ASP A 553 7.48 15.29 15.50
CA ASP A 553 8.46 14.21 15.63
C ASP A 553 7.95 13.03 14.82
N LEU A 554 8.63 12.68 13.72
CA LEU A 554 8.18 11.59 12.86
C LEU A 554 8.17 10.22 13.57
N ASP A 555 8.91 10.04 14.67
CA ASP A 555 8.86 8.80 15.46
C ASP A 555 7.49 8.60 16.14
N ASP A 556 6.75 9.69 16.43
CA ASP A 556 5.38 9.65 16.93
C ASP A 556 4.41 9.02 15.91
N GLY A 557 4.81 8.93 14.64
CA GLY A 557 3.99 8.44 13.54
C GLY A 557 2.96 9.46 13.06
N VAL A 558 2.26 9.13 11.98
CA VAL A 558 1.32 10.07 11.35
C VAL A 558 0.15 10.37 12.27
N LYS A 559 -0.40 9.36 12.96
CA LYS A 559 -1.62 9.49 13.76
C LYS A 559 -1.52 10.58 14.83
N LEU A 560 -0.47 10.55 15.65
CA LEU A 560 -0.28 11.49 16.75
C LEU A 560 0.08 12.89 16.22
N ASN A 561 0.93 12.96 15.20
CA ASN A 561 1.29 14.25 14.60
C ASN A 561 0.12 14.92 13.87
N TYR A 562 -0.71 14.16 13.14
CA TYR A 562 -1.89 14.68 12.44
C TYR A 562 -2.90 15.28 13.42
N GLY A 563 -3.05 14.69 14.62
CA GLY A 563 -3.92 15.18 15.67
C GLY A 563 -3.55 16.56 16.22
N LYS A 564 -2.30 17.00 16.06
CA LYS A 564 -1.82 18.31 16.55
C LYS A 564 -2.49 19.51 15.85
N PHE A 565 -3.05 19.32 14.66
CA PHE A 565 -3.60 20.40 13.82
C PHE A 565 -5.12 20.58 13.96
N GLY A 566 -5.80 19.70 14.71
CA GLY A 566 -7.25 19.76 14.87
C GLY A 566 -7.98 19.85 13.53
N ASP A 567 -8.96 20.75 13.45
CA ASP A 567 -9.84 20.91 12.30
C ASP A 567 -9.19 21.63 11.09
N LEU A 568 -7.91 22.02 11.16
CA LEU A 568 -7.20 22.55 9.98
C LEU A 568 -6.97 21.47 8.91
N LEU A 569 -6.93 20.20 9.31
CA LEU A 569 -6.70 19.07 8.42
C LEU A 569 -8.01 18.39 8.04
N ALA A 570 -8.10 17.92 6.79
CA ALA A 570 -9.22 17.10 6.35
C ALA A 570 -9.17 15.69 6.97
N GLU A 571 -10.32 15.02 7.11
CA GLU A 571 -10.43 13.61 7.47
C GLU A 571 -9.72 13.21 8.79
N VAL A 572 -9.61 14.14 9.75
CA VAL A 572 -8.93 13.92 11.04
C VAL A 572 -9.42 12.67 11.74
N LYS A 573 -10.74 12.50 11.86
CA LYS A 573 -11.34 11.31 12.50
C LYS A 573 -10.93 10.01 11.82
N ALA A 574 -10.80 9.99 10.50
CA ALA A 574 -10.36 8.81 9.77
C ALA A 574 -8.88 8.48 10.06
N VAL A 575 -8.01 9.49 10.18
CA VAL A 575 -6.58 9.30 10.46
C VAL A 575 -6.33 8.97 11.92
N THR A 576 -6.91 9.72 12.84
CA THR A 576 -6.69 9.63 14.30
C THR A 576 -7.53 8.56 14.98
N GLY A 577 -8.53 8.00 14.29
CA GLY A 577 -9.41 6.95 14.81
C GLY A 577 -10.66 7.46 15.53
N GLY A 578 -10.93 8.77 15.47
CA GLY A 578 -11.90 9.44 16.33
C GLY A 578 -11.35 9.57 17.74
N ALA A 579 -11.56 10.72 18.39
CA ALA A 579 -11.25 10.82 19.81
C ALA A 579 -12.02 9.72 20.54
N SER A 580 -11.31 8.88 21.29
CA SER A 580 -11.89 8.37 22.53
C SER A 580 -12.01 9.61 23.39
N GLU A 581 -13.21 10.17 23.50
CA GLU A 581 -13.53 11.00 24.67
C GLU A 581 -13.35 10.17 25.95
#